data_AF-F2STJ0-F1
#
_entry.id   AF-F2STJ0-F1
#
_cell.length_a   1.000
_cell.length_b   1.000
_cell.length_c   1.000
_cell.angle_alpha   90.00
_cell.angle_beta   90.00
_cell.angle_gamma   90.00
#
_symmetry.space_group_name_H-M   'P 1'
#
loop_
_entity.id
_entity.type
_entity.pdbx_description
1 polymer ?
#
loop_
_entity_poly.entity_id
_entity_poly.type
_entity_poly.pdbx_seq_one_letter_code
_entity_poly.pdbx_strand_id
1 'polypeptide(L)'
;MGRLNEYQVIGRHLPTETQPTPKLYRMRIFAPNTVVAKSRFWYFLGKMRKVKKASGEIVAVNVIHEKRPLKVKNFGIWIVYDSRSGTHNMYKEYREMSRTDAVESMYQDMAARHRARFRSIHILKVVEIDKTDSIRRPYIKQLLSKGLKFPLPHRVAKPANKKLFSASRPSTFA
;
A
#
# COMPACT_ATOMS: atom_id res chain seq x y z
N MET A 1 -0.50 4.12 -12.04
CA MET A 1 -1.59 4.09 -11.04
C MET A 1 -1.51 5.41 -10.30
N GLY A 2 -2.62 6.12 -10.07
CA GLY A 2 -2.57 7.38 -9.31
C GLY A 2 -2.13 7.13 -7.86
N ARG A 3 -1.50 8.12 -7.23
CA ARG A 3 -1.02 8.05 -5.84
C ARG A 3 -2.15 7.59 -4.91
N LEU A 4 -1.88 6.59 -4.08
CA LEU A 4 -2.89 6.05 -3.16
C LEU A 4 -3.04 6.93 -1.93
N ASN A 5 -4.28 7.09 -1.49
CA ASN A 5 -4.64 7.73 -0.23
C ASN A 5 -5.22 6.69 0.73
N GLU A 6 -5.01 6.91 2.02
CA GLU A 6 -5.58 6.08 3.07
C GLU A 6 -6.91 6.68 3.55
N TYR A 7 -7.99 5.90 3.47
CA TYR A 7 -9.32 6.30 3.93
C TYR A 7 -9.78 5.44 5.09
N GLN A 8 -10.29 6.08 6.12
CA GLN A 8 -11.15 5.44 7.11
C GLN A 8 -12.59 5.51 6.61
N VAL A 9 -13.15 4.35 6.25
CA VAL A 9 -14.56 4.24 5.85
C VAL A 9 -15.33 3.55 6.97
N ILE A 10 -16.41 4.19 7.42
CA ILE A 10 -17.32 3.67 8.43
C ILE A 10 -18.70 3.48 7.80
N GLY A 11 -19.27 2.30 7.94
CA GLY A 11 -20.61 2.00 7.45
C GLY A 11 -21.35 1.01 8.35
N ARG A 12 -22.65 0.92 8.15
CA ARG A 12 -23.56 0.03 8.91
C ARG A 12 -24.71 -0.44 8.02
N HIS A 13 -25.50 -1.38 8.54
CA HIS A 13 -26.82 -1.64 7.97
C HIS A 13 -27.75 -0.43 8.15
N LEU A 14 -28.75 -0.32 7.28
CA LEU A 14 -29.84 0.62 7.51
C LEU A 14 -30.58 0.21 8.80
N PRO A 15 -30.91 1.15 9.70
CA PRO A 15 -31.73 0.86 10.87
C PRO A 15 -33.08 0.26 10.47
N THR A 16 -33.50 -0.79 11.18
CA THR A 16 -34.82 -1.43 11.04
C THR A 16 -35.57 -1.34 12.37
N GLU A 17 -36.89 -1.52 12.37
CA GLU A 17 -37.70 -1.56 13.60
C GLU A 17 -37.18 -2.62 14.59
N THR A 18 -36.71 -3.76 14.06
CA THR A 18 -36.10 -4.84 14.84
C THR A 18 -34.69 -4.54 15.34
N GLN A 19 -33.96 -3.63 14.68
CA GLN A 19 -32.60 -3.24 15.07
C GLN A 19 -32.37 -1.74 14.80
N PRO A 20 -32.79 -0.86 15.73
CA PRO A 20 -32.68 0.59 15.55
C PRO A 20 -31.23 1.09 15.63
N THR A 21 -30.34 0.35 16.30
CA THR A 21 -28.91 0.69 16.41
C THR A 21 -28.01 -0.40 15.83
N PRO A 22 -27.88 -0.49 14.49
CA PRO A 22 -27.00 -1.47 13.86
C PRO A 22 -25.52 -1.24 14.19
N LYS A 23 -24.74 -2.32 14.24
CA LYS A 23 -23.29 -2.26 14.51
C LYS A 23 -22.56 -1.49 13.42
N LEU A 24 -21.64 -0.62 13.85
CA LEU A 24 -20.75 0.13 12.97
C LEU A 24 -19.52 -0.69 12.59
N TYR A 25 -19.19 -0.73 11.31
CA TYR A 25 -18.00 -1.37 10.77
C TYR A 25 -17.04 -0.31 10.24
N ARG A 26 -15.78 -0.38 10.68
CA ARG A 26 -14.71 0.52 10.26
C ARG A 26 -13.65 -0.25 9.48
N MET A 27 -13.26 0.27 8.32
CA MET A 27 -12.12 -0.25 7.54
C MET A 27 -11.16 0.86 7.16
N ARG A 28 -9.88 0.48 7.05
CA ARG A 28 -8.84 1.29 6.42
C ARG A 28 -8.71 0.82 4.97
N ILE A 29 -8.97 1.70 4.02
CA ILE A 29 -9.01 1.40 2.60
C ILE A 29 -7.97 2.27 1.89
N PHE A 30 -7.09 1.64 1.12
CA PHE A 30 -6.14 2.33 0.26
C PHE A 30 -6.73 2.47 -1.13
N ALA A 31 -6.93 3.69 -1.60
CA ALA A 31 -7.59 3.99 -2.86
C ALA A 31 -7.11 5.32 -3.45
N PRO A 32 -7.20 5.55 -4.77
CA PRO A 32 -6.84 6.84 -5.36
C PRO A 32 -7.81 7.97 -4.97
N ASN A 33 -9.10 7.66 -4.81
CA ASN A 33 -10.14 8.64 -4.49
C ASN A 33 -11.23 8.04 -3.58
N THR A 34 -12.11 8.90 -3.08
CA THR A 34 -13.21 8.54 -2.17
C THR A 34 -14.21 7.57 -2.81
N VAL A 35 -14.48 7.70 -4.12
CA VAL A 35 -15.43 6.84 -4.84
C VAL A 35 -14.94 5.39 -4.85
N VAL A 36 -13.66 5.17 -5.19
CA VAL A 36 -13.04 3.85 -5.16
C VAL A 36 -12.95 3.34 -3.72
N ALA A 37 -12.69 4.20 -2.74
CA ALA A 37 -12.68 3.82 -1.33
C ALA A 37 -14.04 3.26 -0.86
N LYS A 38 -15.14 3.97 -1.18
CA LYS A 38 -16.52 3.53 -0.89
C LYS A 38 -16.84 2.20 -1.59
N SER A 39 -16.45 2.06 -2.87
CA SER A 39 -16.65 0.82 -3.64
C SER A 39 -15.93 -0.37 -3.02
N ARG A 40 -14.64 -0.21 -2.66
CA ARG A 40 -13.85 -1.27 -2.02
C ARG A 40 -14.35 -1.60 -0.62
N PHE A 41 -14.81 -0.63 0.15
CA PHE A 41 -15.46 -0.88 1.43
C PHE A 41 -16.65 -1.83 1.29
N TRP A 42 -17.58 -1.56 0.36
CA TRP A 42 -18.72 -2.44 0.12
C TRP A 42 -18.31 -3.84 -0.36
N TYR A 43 -17.29 -3.92 -1.22
CA TYR A 43 -16.73 -5.21 -1.66
C TYR A 43 -16.26 -6.07 -0.47
N PHE A 44 -15.48 -5.48 0.44
CA PHE A 44 -14.97 -6.20 1.61
C PHE A 44 -16.05 -6.48 2.65
N LEU A 45 -16.95 -5.53 2.91
CA LEU A 45 -18.02 -5.69 3.88
C LEU A 45 -19.04 -6.76 3.44
N GLY A 46 -19.35 -6.83 2.15
CA GLY A 46 -20.19 -7.88 1.58
C GLY A 46 -19.60 -9.27 1.78
N LYS A 47 -18.26 -9.42 1.61
CA LYS A 47 -17.57 -10.70 1.86
C LYS A 47 -17.54 -11.11 3.33
N MET A 48 -17.36 -10.16 4.26
CA MET A 48 -17.20 -10.48 5.68
C MET A 48 -18.51 -10.56 6.46
N ARG A 49 -19.48 -9.71 6.14
CA ARG A 49 -20.70 -9.50 6.94
C ARG A 49 -21.99 -9.56 6.13
N LYS A 50 -21.93 -9.93 4.84
CA LYS A 50 -23.08 -10.04 3.92
C LYS A 50 -23.91 -8.74 3.79
N VAL A 51 -23.34 -7.59 4.14
CA VAL A 51 -23.97 -6.27 3.98
C VAL A 51 -23.77 -5.77 2.55
N LYS A 52 -24.85 -5.35 1.89
CA LYS A 52 -24.79 -4.79 0.53
C LYS A 52 -25.01 -3.28 0.59
N LYS A 53 -24.56 -2.56 -0.45
CA LYS A 53 -24.80 -1.11 -0.59
C LYS A 53 -26.29 -0.74 -0.54
N ALA A 54 -27.18 -1.61 -1.00
CA ALA A 54 -28.62 -1.36 -0.98
C ALA A 54 -29.25 -1.48 0.43
N SER A 55 -28.67 -2.31 1.31
CA SER A 55 -29.19 -2.58 2.66
C SER A 55 -28.34 -1.94 3.77
N GLY A 56 -27.47 -1.01 3.40
CA GLY A 56 -26.56 -0.35 4.31
C GLY A 56 -26.17 1.03 3.82
N GLU A 57 -25.63 1.82 4.74
CA GLU A 57 -25.18 3.18 4.49
C GLU A 57 -23.73 3.38 4.93
N ILE A 58 -23.05 4.32 4.29
CA ILE A 58 -21.74 4.80 4.75
C ILE A 58 -21.98 6.02 5.62
N VAL A 59 -21.62 5.92 6.89
CA VAL A 59 -21.80 6.98 7.90
C VAL A 59 -20.72 8.05 7.75
N ALA A 60 -19.47 7.63 7.50
CA ALA A 60 -18.36 8.57 7.37
C ALA A 60 -17.27 8.04 6.43
N VAL A 61 -16.61 8.98 5.74
CA VAL A 61 -15.39 8.72 4.94
C VAL A 61 -14.37 9.80 5.28
N ASN A 62 -13.34 9.42 6.03
CA ASN A 62 -12.30 10.34 6.47
C ASN A 62 -10.97 9.97 5.82
N VAL A 63 -10.22 10.95 5.33
CA VAL A 63 -8.85 10.72 4.86
C VAL A 63 -7.92 10.65 6.08
N ILE A 64 -7.11 9.59 6.16
CA ILE A 64 -6.07 9.46 7.17
C ILE A 64 -4.75 9.93 6.54
N HIS A 65 -4.14 10.92 7.18
CA HIS A 65 -2.80 11.38 6.84
C HIS A 65 -1.77 10.71 7.75
N GLU A 66 -0.56 10.51 7.23
CA GLU A 66 0.54 9.93 8.00
C GLU A 66 0.98 10.89 9.12
N LYS A 67 1.07 10.40 10.35
CA LYS A 67 1.37 11.24 11.53
C LYS A 67 2.78 11.84 11.49
N ARG A 68 3.73 11.12 10.89
CA ARG A 68 5.15 11.49 10.83
C ARG A 68 5.68 11.21 9.42
N PRO A 69 5.39 12.07 8.42
CA PRO A 69 5.75 11.83 7.03
C PRO A 69 7.24 12.05 6.73
N LEU A 70 7.99 12.69 7.64
CA LEU A 70 9.42 12.95 7.50
C LEU A 70 10.30 11.88 8.16
N LYS A 71 9.71 10.85 8.77
CA LYS A 71 10.43 9.74 9.40
C LYS A 71 10.35 8.51 8.53
N VAL A 72 11.50 7.94 8.17
CA VAL A 72 11.58 6.61 7.52
C VAL A 72 11.12 5.54 8.49
N LYS A 73 10.24 4.66 8.03
CA LYS A 73 9.66 3.55 8.82
C LYS A 73 9.78 2.24 8.06
N ASN A 74 9.62 1.15 8.78
CA ASN A 74 9.49 -0.17 8.19
C ASN A 74 8.04 -0.62 8.39
N PHE A 75 7.41 -1.12 7.34
CA PHE A 75 6.01 -1.56 7.34
C PHE A 75 5.93 -3.04 7.03
N GLY A 76 5.20 -3.78 7.85
CA GLY A 76 4.76 -5.13 7.57
C GLY A 76 3.37 -5.11 6.95
N ILE A 77 3.21 -5.78 5.81
CA ILE A 77 1.96 -5.85 5.06
C ILE A 77 1.59 -7.32 4.90
N TRP A 78 0.40 -7.68 5.39
CA TRP A 78 -0.22 -8.96 5.16
C TRP A 78 -1.20 -8.82 4.01
N ILE A 79 -1.00 -9.62 2.97
CA ILE A 79 -1.86 -9.64 1.80
C ILE A 79 -2.36 -11.05 1.54
N VAL A 80 -3.55 -11.12 0.98
CA VAL A 80 -4.04 -12.27 0.23
C VAL A 80 -4.03 -11.86 -1.23
N TYR A 81 -3.53 -12.69 -2.12
CA TYR A 81 -3.63 -12.43 -3.55
C TYR A 81 -4.05 -13.66 -4.32
N ASP A 82 -4.79 -13.41 -5.40
CA ASP A 82 -5.19 -14.44 -6.35
C ASP A 82 -4.12 -14.55 -7.44
N SER A 83 -3.45 -15.70 -7.48
CA SER A 83 -2.56 -16.11 -8.57
C SER A 83 -3.38 -16.72 -9.71
N ARG A 84 -2.70 -17.22 -10.76
CA ARG A 84 -3.37 -17.95 -11.85
C ARG A 84 -3.90 -19.32 -11.41
N SER A 85 -3.33 -19.89 -10.36
CA SER A 85 -3.60 -21.26 -9.92
C SER A 85 -4.35 -21.34 -8.59
N GLY A 86 -4.47 -20.23 -7.85
CA GLY A 86 -5.16 -20.21 -6.57
C GLY A 86 -4.91 -18.95 -5.75
N THR A 87 -5.52 -18.89 -4.57
CA THR A 87 -5.40 -17.77 -3.63
C THR A 87 -4.33 -18.05 -2.59
N HIS A 88 -3.38 -17.13 -2.41
CA HIS A 88 -2.26 -17.32 -1.49
C HIS A 88 -2.11 -16.16 -0.50
N ASN A 89 -1.71 -16.49 0.72
CA ASN A 89 -1.32 -15.53 1.74
C ASN A 89 0.15 -15.15 1.56
N MET A 90 0.46 -13.87 1.72
CA MET A 90 1.83 -13.37 1.75
C MET A 90 2.01 -12.33 2.85
N TYR A 91 3.20 -12.34 3.42
CA TYR A 91 3.71 -11.28 4.27
C TYR A 91 4.87 -10.61 3.54
N LYS A 92 4.83 -9.29 3.40
CA LYS A 92 5.90 -8.49 2.80
C LYS A 92 6.25 -7.31 3.68
N GLU A 93 7.50 -6.89 3.59
CA GLU A 93 8.01 -5.74 4.34
C GLU A 93 8.54 -4.69 3.37
N TYR A 94 8.26 -3.42 3.66
CA TYR A 94 8.67 -2.27 2.88
C TYR A 94 9.23 -1.18 3.79
N ARG A 95 10.23 -0.44 3.32
CA ARG A 95 10.84 0.69 4.03
C ARG A 95 10.46 1.98 3.32
N GLU A 96 9.54 2.74 3.91
CA GLU A 96 8.93 3.92 3.30
C GLU A 96 8.60 4.98 4.37
N MET A 97 8.17 6.17 3.93
CA MET A 97 7.83 7.29 4.82
C MET A 97 6.40 7.21 5.38
N SER A 98 5.48 6.59 4.64
CA SER A 98 4.06 6.49 4.97
C SER A 98 3.47 5.13 4.65
N ARG A 99 2.31 4.81 5.27
CA ARG A 99 1.56 3.58 4.94
C ARG A 99 1.09 3.55 3.49
N THR A 100 0.71 4.70 2.93
CA THR A 100 0.25 4.80 1.54
C THR A 100 1.37 4.47 0.57
N ASP A 101 2.56 5.01 0.79
CA ASP A 101 3.72 4.76 -0.07
C ASP A 101 4.16 3.29 0.06
N ALA A 102 4.13 2.71 1.28
CA ALA A 102 4.41 1.29 1.49
C ALA A 102 3.44 0.37 0.74
N VAL A 103 2.15 0.72 0.71
CA VAL A 103 1.14 -0.02 -0.05
C VAL A 103 1.33 0.16 -1.56
N GLU A 104 1.73 1.34 -2.02
CA GLU A 104 2.03 1.59 -3.42
C GLU A 104 3.25 0.78 -3.89
N SER A 105 4.34 0.80 -3.14
CA SER A 105 5.52 -0.06 -3.36
C SER A 105 5.15 -1.54 -3.36
N MET A 106 4.20 -1.96 -2.49
CA MET A 106 3.66 -3.32 -2.49
C MET A 106 2.92 -3.67 -3.79
N TYR A 107 2.05 -2.79 -4.27
CA TYR A 107 1.35 -3.01 -5.54
C TYR A 107 2.32 -3.10 -6.72
N GLN A 108 3.35 -2.25 -6.77
CA GLN A 108 4.38 -2.29 -7.81
C GLN A 108 5.19 -3.59 -7.76
N ASP A 109 5.61 -4.00 -6.57
CA ASP A 109 6.31 -5.27 -6.35
C ASP A 109 5.48 -6.48 -6.78
N MET A 110 4.22 -6.54 -6.37
CA MET A 110 3.31 -7.63 -6.73
C MET A 110 3.04 -7.68 -8.25
N ALA A 111 2.96 -6.52 -8.91
CA ALA A 111 2.87 -6.46 -10.36
C ALA A 111 4.16 -6.93 -11.04
N ALA A 112 5.33 -6.54 -10.55
CA ALA A 112 6.62 -6.90 -11.14
C ALA A 112 6.96 -8.39 -10.96
N ARG A 113 6.84 -8.92 -9.74
CA ARG A 113 7.29 -10.28 -9.40
C ARG A 113 6.24 -11.35 -9.68
N HIS A 114 4.97 -11.03 -9.48
CA HIS A 114 3.88 -12.02 -9.56
C HIS A 114 2.86 -11.70 -10.66
N ARG A 115 3.03 -10.60 -11.41
CA ARG A 115 2.05 -10.11 -12.40
C ARG A 115 0.65 -9.96 -11.81
N ALA A 116 0.56 -9.72 -10.50
CA ALA A 116 -0.69 -9.60 -9.80
C ALA A 116 -1.29 -8.23 -10.10
N ARG A 117 -2.56 -8.22 -10.51
CA ARG A 117 -3.30 -6.98 -10.77
C ARG A 117 -3.83 -6.42 -9.46
N PHE A 118 -4.07 -5.11 -9.42
CA PHE A 118 -4.64 -4.43 -8.25
C PHE A 118 -5.92 -5.12 -7.70
N ARG A 119 -6.83 -5.54 -8.60
CA ARG A 119 -8.08 -6.21 -8.22
C ARG A 119 -7.86 -7.54 -7.51
N SER A 120 -6.77 -8.25 -7.84
CA SER A 120 -6.44 -9.57 -7.34
C SER A 120 -5.76 -9.55 -5.98
N ILE A 121 -5.48 -8.38 -5.41
CA ILE A 121 -4.78 -8.23 -4.13
C ILE A 121 -5.75 -7.67 -3.09
N HIS A 122 -5.82 -8.35 -1.96
CA HIS A 122 -6.52 -7.93 -0.76
C HIS A 122 -5.50 -7.66 0.35
N ILE A 123 -5.49 -6.43 0.84
CA ILE A 123 -4.65 -6.03 1.96
C ILE A 123 -5.42 -6.34 3.24
N LEU A 124 -4.89 -7.23 4.06
CA LEU A 124 -5.48 -7.63 5.34
C LEU A 124 -5.09 -6.64 6.44
N LYS A 125 -3.80 -6.32 6.51
CA LYS A 125 -3.23 -5.53 7.60
C LYS A 125 -1.96 -4.82 7.14
N VAL A 126 -1.81 -3.57 7.56
CA VAL A 126 -0.58 -2.78 7.42
C VAL A 126 -0.18 -2.29 8.81
N VAL A 127 1.05 -2.59 9.21
CA VAL A 127 1.58 -2.25 10.55
C VAL A 127 2.97 -1.64 10.43
N GLU A 128 3.25 -0.62 11.21
CA GLU A 128 4.61 -0.10 11.39
C GLU A 128 5.37 -1.03 12.34
N ILE A 129 6.57 -1.47 11.93
CA ILE A 129 7.43 -2.36 12.71
C ILE A 129 8.43 -1.48 13.47
N ASP A 130 8.21 -1.33 14.77
CA ASP A 130 9.06 -0.49 15.63
C ASP A 130 10.37 -1.18 16.01
N LYS A 131 10.32 -2.49 16.29
CA LYS A 131 11.49 -3.29 16.72
C LYS A 131 12.30 -3.74 15.52
N THR A 132 13.58 -3.37 15.48
CA THR A 132 14.53 -3.78 14.42
C THR A 132 14.63 -5.29 14.30
N ASP A 133 14.58 -6.01 15.42
CA ASP A 133 14.74 -7.48 15.44
C ASP A 133 13.52 -8.21 14.88
N SER A 134 12.37 -7.55 14.82
CA SER A 134 11.13 -8.11 14.26
C SER A 134 11.10 -8.08 12.73
N ILE A 135 12.04 -7.38 12.09
CA ILE A 135 12.16 -7.30 10.64
C ILE A 135 12.71 -8.63 10.14
N ARG A 136 12.04 -9.24 9.16
CA ARG A 136 12.36 -10.58 8.67
C ARG A 136 13.10 -10.56 7.34
N ARG A 137 12.92 -9.53 6.52
CA ARG A 137 13.44 -9.49 5.15
C ARG A 137 14.92 -9.03 5.11
N PRO A 138 15.86 -9.85 4.59
CA PRO A 138 17.29 -9.51 4.58
C PRO A 138 17.61 -8.18 3.88
N TYR A 139 16.91 -7.89 2.78
CA TYR A 139 17.11 -6.65 2.01
C TYR A 139 16.71 -5.37 2.76
N ILE A 140 15.87 -5.46 3.81
CA ILE A 140 15.60 -4.34 4.72
C ILE A 140 16.61 -4.35 5.87
N LYS A 141 16.97 -5.53 6.39
CA LYS A 141 17.96 -5.66 7.48
C LYS A 141 19.29 -4.98 7.16
N GLN A 142 19.79 -5.11 5.94
CA GLN A 142 21.04 -4.45 5.52
C GLN A 142 21.00 -2.93 5.66
N LEU A 143 19.82 -2.31 5.57
CA LEU A 143 19.62 -0.86 5.65
C LEU A 143 19.51 -0.33 7.09
N LEU A 144 19.57 -1.21 8.10
CA LEU A 144 19.43 -0.86 9.52
C LEU A 144 20.78 -0.65 10.22
N SER A 145 21.89 -0.87 9.51
CA SER A 145 23.24 -0.72 10.07
C SER A 145 23.53 0.74 10.42
N LYS A 146 24.09 0.96 11.61
CA LYS A 146 24.56 2.29 12.02
C LYS A 146 25.77 2.68 11.17
N GLY A 147 25.79 3.93 10.68
CA GLY A 147 26.88 4.42 9.86
C GLY A 147 26.95 3.81 8.45
N LEU A 148 25.82 3.30 7.93
CA LEU A 148 25.74 2.74 6.58
C LEU A 148 26.27 3.74 5.54
N LYS A 149 27.28 3.31 4.78
CA LYS A 149 27.87 4.03 3.65
C LYS A 149 27.97 3.08 2.48
N PHE A 150 27.63 3.58 1.30
CA PHE A 150 27.78 2.83 0.05
C PHE A 150 28.12 3.79 -1.09
N PRO A 151 29.02 3.40 -2.02
CA PRO A 151 29.25 4.17 -3.23
C PRO A 151 28.06 4.02 -4.19
N LEU A 152 27.99 4.89 -5.19
CA LEU A 152 27.15 4.70 -6.39
C LEU A 152 28.10 4.36 -7.55
N PRO A 153 28.43 3.08 -7.79
CA PRO A 153 29.56 2.69 -8.65
C PRO A 153 29.41 3.08 -10.11
N HIS A 154 28.17 3.17 -10.59
CA HIS A 154 27.86 3.47 -11.98
C HIS A 154 26.74 4.51 -12.04
N ARG A 155 27.06 5.73 -12.47
CA ARG A 155 26.10 6.83 -12.62
C ARG A 155 25.80 7.06 -14.09
N VAL A 156 24.61 6.63 -14.52
CA VAL A 156 24.14 6.92 -15.88
C VAL A 156 23.78 8.40 -15.98
N ALA A 157 24.52 9.15 -16.79
CA ALA A 157 24.18 10.53 -17.11
C ALA A 157 22.83 10.58 -17.84
N LYS A 158 21.86 11.30 -17.28
CA LYS A 158 20.64 11.66 -17.99
C LYS A 158 20.91 12.99 -18.68
N PRO A 159 21.10 13.03 -20.02
CA PRO A 159 21.47 14.26 -20.69
C PRO A 159 20.33 15.29 -20.56
N ALA A 160 20.63 16.44 -19.94
CA ALA A 160 19.67 17.55 -19.81
C ALA A 160 19.28 18.11 -21.19
N ASN A 161 20.21 18.07 -22.15
CA ASN A 161 19.96 18.37 -23.55
C ASN A 161 20.05 17.09 -24.36
N LYS A 162 18.96 16.74 -25.07
CA LYS A 162 18.88 15.61 -26.00
C LYS A 162 19.70 15.87 -27.29
N LYS A 163 20.99 16.21 -27.17
CA LYS A 163 21.86 16.24 -28.34
C LYS A 163 22.00 14.79 -28.84
N LEU A 164 21.50 14.53 -30.04
CA LEU A 164 21.56 13.21 -30.66
C LEU A 164 23.02 12.79 -30.94
N PHE A 165 23.89 13.78 -31.16
CA PHE A 165 25.30 13.60 -31.47
C PHE A 165 26.18 14.30 -30.43
N SER A 166 27.26 13.63 -30.01
CA SER A 166 28.27 14.15 -29.08
C SER A 166 29.65 13.74 -29.58
N ALA A 167 30.60 14.67 -29.54
CA ALA A 167 32.00 14.39 -29.88
C ALA A 167 32.73 13.63 -28.76
N SER A 168 32.27 13.77 -27.51
CA SER A 168 32.86 13.11 -26.33
C SER A 168 31.97 11.98 -25.81
N ARG A 169 32.62 10.90 -25.34
CA ARG A 169 31.95 9.76 -24.70
C ARG A 169 31.49 10.14 -23.29
N PRO A 170 30.32 9.68 -22.83
CA PRO A 170 29.87 9.91 -21.47
C PRO A 170 30.75 9.14 -20.47
N SER A 171 31.09 9.77 -19.34
CA SER A 171 31.68 9.11 -18.18
C SER A 171 30.58 8.67 -17.21
N THR A 172 30.76 7.50 -16.59
CA THR A 172 29.84 6.95 -15.57
C THR A 172 30.49 6.78 -14.20
N PHE A 173 31.79 7.06 -14.12
CA PHE A 173 32.57 7.15 -12.88
C PHE A 173 32.65 8.61 -12.45
N ALA A 174 32.36 8.87 -11.18
CA ALA A 174 32.34 10.21 -10.57
C ALA A 174 33.33 10.27 -9.42
#